data_AF-A0A1Z9QTC6-F1
#
_entry.id   AF-A0A1Z9QTC6-F1
#
_cell.length_a   1.000
_cell.length_b   1.000
_cell.length_c   1.000
_cell.angle_alpha   90.00
_cell.angle_beta   90.00
_cell.angle_gamma   90.00
#
_symmetry.space_group_name_H-M   'P 1'
#
loop_
_entity.id
_entity.type
_entity.pdbx_description
1 polymer ?
#
loop_
_entity_poly.entity_id
_entity_poly.type
_entity_poly.pdbx_seq_one_letter_code
_entity_poly.pdbx_strand_id
1 'polypeptide(L)'
;MSLEQITVLLGWSTVLNFGVLMLTAMMLTLFRKTVHGIHTKMSGLSADELNKLYFQYMGNFKILWILFNLTPYLVIRIFMLSSGS
;
A
#
# COMPACT_ATOMS: atom_id res chain seq x y z
N MET A 1 16.73 0.99 18.96
CA MET A 1 15.26 1.13 19.07
C MET A 1 14.74 0.03 19.99
N SER A 2 13.81 0.33 20.89
CA SER A 2 13.10 -0.71 21.65
C SER A 2 12.08 -1.44 20.78
N LEU A 3 11.63 -2.62 21.23
CA LEU A 3 10.57 -3.37 20.55
C LEU A 3 9.26 -2.56 20.45
N GLU A 4 8.97 -1.75 21.47
CA GLU A 4 7.84 -0.81 21.47
C GLU A 4 7.98 0.26 20.38
N GLN A 5 9.16 0.87 20.24
CA GLN A 5 9.41 1.87 19.20
C GLN A 5 9.26 1.27 17.79
N ILE A 6 9.74 0.04 17.59
CA ILE A 6 9.58 -0.69 16.31
C ILE A 6 8.10 -0.99 16.05
N THR A 7 7.33 -1.37 17.08
CA THR A 7 5.89 -1.66 16.97
C THR A 7 5.12 -0.41 16.55
N VAL A 8 5.41 0.74 17.15
CA VAL A 8 4.79 2.02 16.79
C VAL A 8 5.15 2.41 15.36
N LEU A 9 6.43 2.28 14.98
CA LEU A 9 6.88 2.58 13.62
C LEU A 9 6.15 1.71 12.59
N LEU A 10 6.17 0.38 12.75
CA LEU A 10 5.50 -0.54 11.82
C LEU A 10 3.98 -0.37 11.82
N GLY A 11 3.38 0.00 12.95
CA GLY A 11 1.95 0.32 13.05
C GLY A 11 1.58 1.52 12.17
N TRP A 12 2.29 2.64 12.32
CA TRP A 12 2.06 3.82 11.48
C TRP A 12 2.41 3.57 10.01
N SER A 13 3.49 2.84 9.73
CA SER A 13 3.83 2.47 8.35
C SER A 13 2.78 1.56 7.73
N THR A 14 2.13 0.68 8.51
CA THR A 14 1.00 -0.14 8.04
C THR A 14 -0.18 0.74 7.67
N VAL A 15 -0.57 1.68 8.54
CA VAL A 15 -1.72 2.58 8.32
C VAL A 15 -1.49 3.50 7.12
N LEU A 16 -0.34 4.17 7.05
CA LEU A 16 -0.06 5.14 5.99
C LEU A 16 0.07 4.49 4.62
N ASN A 17 0.80 3.38 4.51
CA ASN A 17 0.92 2.66 3.23
C ASN A 17 -0.42 2.06 2.78
N PHE A 18 -1.24 1.57 3.71
CA PHE A 18 -2.60 1.11 3.38
C PHE A 18 -3.47 2.28 2.91
N GLY A 19 -3.38 3.43 3.56
CA GLY A 19 -4.06 4.67 3.14
C GLY A 19 -3.68 5.09 1.73
N VAL A 20 -2.40 5.03 1.37
CA VAL A 20 -1.93 5.26 -0.02
C VAL A 20 -2.54 4.24 -0.98
N LEU A 21 -2.52 2.94 -0.65
CA LEU A 21 -3.10 1.90 -1.50
C LEU A 21 -4.60 2.14 -1.74
N MET A 22 -5.34 2.49 -0.70
CA MET A 22 -6.77 2.81 -0.77
C MET A 22 -7.04 4.08 -1.57
N LEU A 23 -6.26 5.14 -1.35
CA LEU A 23 -6.36 6.38 -2.11
C LEU A 23 -6.10 6.12 -3.60
N THR A 24 -5.05 5.35 -3.95
CA THR A 24 -4.79 4.98 -5.34
C THR A 24 -5.94 4.20 -5.93
N ALA A 25 -6.48 3.20 -5.23
CA ALA A 25 -7.64 2.44 -5.69
C ALA A 25 -8.87 3.34 -5.93
N MET A 26 -9.15 4.27 -5.02
CA MET A 26 -10.24 5.25 -5.17
C MET A 26 -10.01 6.18 -6.36
N MET A 27 -8.80 6.70 -6.54
CA MET A 27 -8.46 7.58 -7.67
C MET A 27 -8.63 6.86 -9.01
N LEU A 28 -8.18 5.61 -9.10
CA LEU A 28 -8.25 4.82 -10.33
C LEU A 28 -9.68 4.35 -10.67
N THR A 29 -10.55 4.21 -9.68
CA THR A 29 -11.94 3.78 -9.87
C THR A 29 -12.90 4.96 -10.05
N LEU A 30 -12.90 5.93 -9.13
CA LEU A 30 -13.82 7.07 -9.12
C LEU A 30 -13.43 8.15 -10.14
N PHE A 31 -12.13 8.39 -10.31
CA PHE A 31 -11.60 9.44 -11.18
C PHE A 31 -10.94 8.88 -12.44
N ARG A 32 -11.34 7.68 -12.87
CA ARG A 32 -10.74 6.91 -13.96
C ARG A 32 -10.47 7.74 -15.22
N LYS A 33 -11.46 8.51 -15.70
CA LYS A 33 -11.33 9.32 -16.93
C LYS A 33 -10.28 10.41 -16.80
N THR A 34 -10.29 11.15 -15.69
CA THR A 34 -9.34 12.23 -15.42
C THR A 34 -7.92 11.69 -15.29
N VAL A 35 -7.75 10.62 -14.51
CA VAL A 35 -6.43 10.00 -14.28
C VAL A 35 -5.84 9.43 -15.58
N HIS A 36 -6.65 8.71 -16.36
CA HIS A 36 -6.20 8.23 -17.68
C HIS A 36 -5.84 9.39 -18.61
N GLY A 37 -6.65 10.44 -18.69
CA GLY A 37 -6.37 11.60 -19.55
C GLY A 37 -5.05 12.29 -19.21
N ILE A 38 -4.75 12.45 -17.92
CA ILE A 38 -3.47 13.02 -17.46
C ILE A 38 -2.31 12.08 -17.80
N HIS A 39 -2.40 10.81 -17.40
CA HIS A 39 -1.29 9.87 -17.57
C HIS A 39 -1.05 9.49 -19.04
N THR A 40 -2.07 9.41 -19.89
CA THR A 40 -1.90 9.24 -21.34
C THR A 40 -1.17 10.43 -21.95
N LYS A 41 -1.53 11.67 -21.59
CA LYS A 41 -0.82 12.86 -22.09
C LYS A 41 0.64 12.92 -21.63
N MET A 42 0.94 12.46 -20.43
CA MET A 42 2.30 12.47 -19.87
C MET A 42 3.19 11.35 -20.40
N SER A 43 2.62 10.17 -20.67
CA SER A 43 3.39 8.96 -21.02
C SER A 43 3.28 8.54 -22.49
N GLY A 44 2.26 9.01 -23.22
CA GLY A 44 1.92 8.54 -24.56
C GLY A 44 1.23 7.17 -24.60
N LEU A 45 1.00 6.53 -23.44
CA LEU A 45 0.42 5.19 -23.35
C LEU A 45 -1.09 5.19 -23.55
N SER A 46 -1.59 4.14 -24.20
CA SER A 46 -3.02 3.86 -24.33
C SER A 46 -3.67 3.56 -22.98
N ALA A 47 -5.00 3.68 -22.91
CA ALA A 47 -5.74 3.39 -21.68
C ALA A 47 -5.57 1.93 -21.22
N ASP A 48 -5.44 0.98 -22.15
CA ASP A 48 -5.27 -0.44 -21.81
C ASP A 48 -3.89 -0.75 -21.24
N GLU A 49 -2.84 -0.13 -21.80
CA GLU A 49 -1.49 -0.21 -21.23
C GLU A 49 -1.44 0.39 -19.83
N LEU A 50 -2.08 1.54 -19.63
CA LEU A 50 -2.21 2.16 -18.31
C LEU A 50 -2.98 1.29 -17.32
N ASN A 51 -4.09 0.67 -17.72
CA ASN A 51 -4.85 -0.23 -16.85
C ASN A 51 -3.99 -1.42 -16.39
N LYS A 52 -3.19 -2.01 -17.29
CA LYS A 52 -2.26 -3.10 -16.94
C LYS A 52 -1.20 -2.63 -15.94
N LEU A 53 -0.60 -1.46 -16.18
CA LEU A 53 0.39 -0.88 -15.28
C LEU A 53 -0.19 -0.52 -13.91
N TYR A 54 -1.41 0.02 -13.85
CA TYR A 54 -2.09 0.33 -12.59
C TYR A 54 -2.38 -0.93 -11.77
N PHE A 55 -2.86 -1.99 -12.41
CA PHE A 55 -3.09 -3.26 -11.73
C PHE A 55 -1.79 -3.87 -11.21
N GLN A 56 -0.72 -3.83 -12.01
CA GLN A 56 0.59 -4.30 -11.60
C GLN A 56 1.19 -3.46 -10.45
N TYR A 57 1.08 -2.13 -10.53
CA TYR A 57 1.49 -1.22 -9.46
C TYR A 57 0.75 -1.54 -8.16
N MET A 58 -0.59 -1.64 -8.20
CA MET A 58 -1.39 -1.97 -7.03
C MET A 58 -1.04 -3.34 -6.44
N GLY A 59 -0.85 -4.36 -7.29
CA GLY A 59 -0.45 -5.70 -6.86
C GLY A 59 0.92 -5.67 -6.16
N ASN A 60 1.91 -5.06 -6.79
CA ASN A 60 3.27 -4.96 -6.24
C ASN A 60 3.29 -4.15 -4.94
N PHE A 61 2.63 -2.99 -4.89
CA PHE A 61 2.54 -2.17 -3.69
C PHE A 61 1.86 -2.94 -2.55
N LYS A 62 0.76 -3.65 -2.84
CA LYS A 62 0.06 -4.47 -1.84
C LYS A 62 0.96 -5.56 -1.27
N ILE A 63 1.77 -6.24 -2.10
CA ILE A 63 2.72 -7.26 -1.63
C ILE A 63 3.79 -6.64 -0.73
N LEU A 64 4.40 -5.52 -1.14
CA LEU A 64 5.40 -4.82 -0.35
C LEU A 64 4.82 -4.35 0.99
N TRP A 65 3.60 -3.80 0.97
CA TRP A 65 2.90 -3.39 2.18
C TRP A 65 2.68 -4.57 3.14
N ILE A 66 2.22 -5.72 2.64
CA ILE A 66 2.00 -6.92 3.46
C ILE A 66 3.33 -7.39 4.08
N LEU A 67 4.36 -7.60 3.24
CA LEU A 67 5.61 -8.23 3.68
C LEU A 67 6.43 -7.34 4.61
N PHE A 68 6.50 -6.04 4.36
CA PHE A 68 7.40 -5.13 5.09
C PHE A 68 6.73 -4.34 6.21
N ASN A 69 5.39 -4.28 6.25
CA ASN A 69 4.68 -3.48 7.26
C ASN A 69 3.69 -4.33 8.05
N LEU A 70 2.65 -4.85 7.39
CA LEU A 70 1.56 -5.53 8.08
C LEU A 70 2.04 -6.80 8.80
N THR A 71 2.70 -7.71 8.08
CA THR A 71 3.17 -8.97 8.64
C THR A 71 4.12 -8.76 9.83
N PRO A 72 5.21 -7.97 9.74
CA PRO A 72 6.10 -7.79 10.89
C PRO A 72 5.42 -7.06 12.05
N TYR A 73 4.50 -6.13 11.80
CA TYR A 73 3.69 -5.52 12.85
C TYR A 73 2.86 -6.57 13.60
N LEU A 74 2.14 -7.43 12.87
CA LEU A 74 1.32 -8.49 13.46
C LEU A 74 2.17 -9.50 14.25
N VAL A 75 3.33 -9.89 13.73
CA VAL A 75 4.26 -10.78 14.42
C VAL A 75 4.66 -10.22 15.78
N ILE A 76 5.06 -8.95 15.85
CA ILE A 76 5.46 -8.33 17.13
C ILE A 76 4.27 -8.23 18.09
N ARG A 77 3.09 -7.85 17.59
CA ARG A 77 1.86 -7.78 18.40
C ARG A 77 1.48 -9.14 18.98
N ILE A 78 1.56 -10.20 18.18
CA ILE A 78 1.31 -11.58 18.63
C ILE A 78 2.34 -11.98 19.69
N PHE A 79 3.63 -11.71 19.45
CA PHE A 79 4.70 -12.03 20.39
C PHE A 79 4.51 -11.34 21.75
N MET A 80 4.15 -10.04 21.76
CA MET A 80 3.86 -9.29 22.99
C MET A 80 2.64 -9.85 23.73
N LEU A 81 1.59 -10.25 23.02
CA LEU A 81 0.40 -10.85 23.61
C LEU A 81 0.70 -12.21 24.25
N SER A 82 1.57 -13.03 23.63
CA SER A 82 1.96 -14.34 24.15
C SER A 82 2.98 -14.32 25.29
N SER A 83 3.69 -13.20 25.49
CA SER A 83 4.69 -13.03 26.54
C SER A 83 4.16 -12.32 27.78
N GLY A 84 2.92 -11.82 27.73
CA GLY A 84 2.19 -11.25 28.87
C GLY A 84 1.32 -12.24 29.66
N SER A 85 1.46 -13.55 29.41
CA SER A 85 0.84 -14.67 30.15
C SER A 85 1.90 -15.42 30.97
#